data_AF-A0A6P5GX36-F1
#
_entry.id   AF-A0A6P5GX36-F1
#
_cell.length_a   1.000
_cell.length_b   1.000
_cell.length_c   1.000
_cell.angle_alpha   90.00
_cell.angle_beta   90.00
_cell.angle_gamma   90.00
#
_symmetry.space_group_name_H-M   'P 1'
#
loop_
_entity.id
_entity.type
_entity.pdbx_description
1 polymer ?
#
loop_
_entity_poly.entity_id
_entity_poly.type
_entity_poly.pdbx_seq_one_letter_code
_entity_poly.pdbx_strand_id
1 'polypeptide(L)'
;MPPGQGLPEAREGRPRLGLSLGLFVDSLNTFSVPGHNSIIEILYPGPDMQLLLKSVGSLDACFYAEIRTRIPDTISGDYNFQHAGNTPVSFTVKSAVLKEAIDDLEWPGSSIQILLQPDPPSVTFRGEGHGDLQIEFFYYANIDLLIAFQCDRRISYRYKYKFLHATTSNITTSVLKENRGSKVSIGRGGMLKIQHLVSVARSGMQHAYSDAGGLHQPSRIAYIEFFVKPEEDESPINDS
;
A
#
# COMPACT_ATOMS: atom_id res chain seq x y z
N MET A 1 40.35 -19.66 38.97
CA MET A 1 39.49 -19.96 37.81
C MET A 1 38.03 -19.78 38.22
N PRO A 2 37.37 -18.68 37.83
CA PRO A 2 35.91 -18.59 37.89
C PRO A 2 35.29 -19.01 36.54
N PRO A 3 34.15 -19.72 36.53
CA PRO A 3 33.42 -20.09 35.34
C PRO A 3 32.40 -19.01 34.95
N GLY A 4 32.01 -18.97 33.67
CA GLY A 4 30.82 -18.25 33.22
C GLY A 4 31.07 -16.91 32.54
N GLN A 5 31.85 -16.90 31.46
CA GLN A 5 31.67 -15.87 30.43
C GLN A 5 30.29 -16.09 29.79
N GLY A 6 29.35 -15.20 30.11
CA GLY A 6 28.10 -15.08 29.35
C GLY A 6 28.45 -14.81 27.89
N LEU A 7 27.90 -15.64 26.99
CA LEU A 7 27.90 -15.34 25.57
C LEU A 7 27.28 -13.95 25.35
N PRO A 8 27.76 -13.19 24.36
CA PRO A 8 27.15 -11.92 24.01
C PRO A 8 25.72 -12.19 23.54
N GLU A 9 24.76 -11.49 24.15
CA GLU A 9 23.37 -11.43 23.69
C GLU A 9 23.38 -11.13 22.20
N ALA A 10 23.02 -12.13 21.39
CA ALA A 10 22.75 -11.94 19.99
C ALA A 10 21.68 -10.84 19.91
N ARG A 11 21.92 -9.80 19.12
CA ARG A 11 20.95 -8.72 18.87
C ARG A 11 19.61 -9.35 18.53
N GLU A 12 18.71 -9.36 19.51
CA GLU A 12 17.43 -10.04 19.40
C GLU A 12 16.66 -9.32 18.29
N GLY A 13 16.47 -10.01 17.17
CA GLY A 13 15.79 -9.45 16.01
C GLY A 13 14.40 -8.98 16.41
N ARG A 14 13.90 -7.92 15.78
CA ARG A 14 12.52 -7.46 16.02
C ARG A 14 11.57 -8.65 15.95
N PRO A 15 10.64 -8.81 16.91
CA PRO A 15 9.71 -9.93 16.92
C PRO A 15 8.94 -9.98 15.60
N ARG A 16 8.88 -11.16 14.98
CA ARG A 16 8.16 -11.43 13.74
C ARG A 16 7.12 -12.51 14.01
N LEU A 17 5.89 -12.27 13.60
CA LEU A 17 4.80 -13.22 13.75
C LEU A 17 3.96 -13.25 12.48
N GLY A 18 3.54 -14.44 12.07
CA GLY A 18 2.50 -14.64 11.08
C GLY A 18 1.13 -14.60 11.76
N LEU A 19 0.14 -14.04 11.09
CA LEU A 19 -1.24 -13.98 11.59
C LEU A 19 -2.23 -14.12 10.43
N SER A 20 -3.45 -14.56 10.72
CA SER A 20 -4.57 -14.46 9.78
C SER A 20 -5.03 -13.01 9.73
N LEU A 21 -4.75 -12.31 8.62
CA LEU A 21 -5.14 -10.91 8.47
C LEU A 21 -6.66 -10.71 8.57
N GLY A 22 -7.46 -11.67 8.07
CA GLY A 22 -8.91 -11.64 8.19
C GLY A 22 -9.36 -11.66 9.65
N LEU A 23 -8.89 -12.62 10.45
CA LEU A 23 -9.23 -12.71 11.87
C LEU A 23 -8.78 -11.47 12.66
N PHE A 24 -7.64 -10.89 12.28
CA PHE A 24 -7.15 -9.66 12.90
C PHE A 24 -8.05 -8.47 12.59
N VAL A 25 -8.46 -8.29 11.33
CA VAL A 25 -9.40 -7.23 10.92
C VAL A 25 -10.76 -7.42 11.58
N ASP A 26 -11.29 -8.64 11.63
CA ASP A 26 -12.57 -8.95 12.29
C ASP A 26 -12.51 -8.64 13.79
N SER A 27 -11.38 -8.95 14.43
CA SER A 27 -11.15 -8.59 15.84
C SER A 27 -11.13 -7.08 16.02
N LEU A 28 -10.36 -6.34 15.21
CA LEU A 28 -10.32 -4.87 15.25
C LEU A 28 -11.70 -4.22 15.03
N ASN A 29 -12.51 -4.77 14.12
CA ASN A 29 -13.87 -4.31 13.89
C ASN A 29 -14.78 -4.56 15.10
N THR A 30 -14.60 -5.68 15.81
CA THR A 30 -15.33 -5.99 17.05
C THR A 30 -15.01 -4.99 18.17
N PHE A 31 -13.77 -4.51 18.25
CA PHE A 31 -13.37 -3.48 19.21
C PHE A 31 -13.84 -2.06 18.84
N SER A 32 -14.26 -1.85 17.58
CA SER A 32 -14.62 -0.55 17.05
C SER A 32 -16.13 -0.32 17.20
N VAL A 33 -16.53 0.52 18.16
CA VAL A 33 -17.92 0.96 18.29
C VAL A 33 -18.10 2.30 17.55
N PRO A 34 -19.07 2.43 16.63
CA PRO A 34 -19.32 3.70 15.95
C PRO A 34 -19.51 4.85 16.95
N GLY A 35 -18.77 5.95 16.77
CA GLY A 35 -18.85 7.12 17.65
C GLY A 35 -18.00 7.07 18.91
N HIS A 36 -17.28 5.97 19.17
CA HIS A 36 -16.34 5.87 20.30
C HIS A 36 -14.92 5.59 19.81
N ASN A 37 -13.95 6.29 20.41
CA ASN A 37 -12.54 6.04 20.18
C ASN A 37 -12.05 4.97 21.16
N SER A 38 -12.16 3.70 20.78
CA SER A 38 -11.61 2.59 21.55
C SER A 38 -10.09 2.63 21.55
N ILE A 39 -9.47 2.65 22.73
CA ILE A 39 -8.03 2.43 22.86
C ILE A 39 -7.78 0.93 22.81
N ILE A 40 -7.04 0.47 21.82
CA ILE A 40 -6.68 -0.94 21.64
C ILE A 40 -5.21 -1.11 22.01
N GLU A 41 -4.95 -1.95 23.01
CA GLU A 41 -3.62 -2.45 23.31
C GLU A 41 -3.34 -3.72 22.50
N ILE A 42 -2.16 -3.75 21.87
CA ILE A 42 -1.66 -4.89 21.12
C ILE A 42 -0.46 -5.43 21.88
N LEU A 43 -0.55 -6.66 22.37
CA LEU A 43 0.51 -7.30 23.17
C LEU A 43 0.99 -8.57 22.48
N TYR A 44 2.31 -8.68 22.35
CA TYR A 44 3.00 -9.88 21.89
C TYR A 44 4.40 -9.93 22.53
N PRO A 45 4.89 -11.11 22.98
CA PRO A 45 4.17 -12.39 23.00
C PRO A 45 3.16 -12.48 24.15
N GLY A 46 2.02 -13.15 23.91
CA GLY A 46 1.13 -13.64 24.97
C GLY A 46 1.68 -14.91 25.65
N PRO A 47 1.01 -15.43 26.69
CA PRO A 47 1.45 -16.60 27.46
C PRO A 47 1.77 -17.84 26.60
N ASP A 48 1.00 -18.06 25.53
CA ASP A 48 1.15 -19.17 24.58
C ASP A 48 1.63 -18.68 23.20
N MET A 49 2.40 -17.59 23.16
CA MET A 49 2.89 -16.95 21.92
C MET A 49 1.78 -16.42 20.99
N GLN A 50 0.56 -16.20 21.50
CA GLN A 50 -0.52 -15.54 20.76
C GLN A 50 -0.33 -14.02 20.69
N LEU A 51 -0.99 -13.38 19.72
CA LEU A 51 -1.22 -11.94 19.68
C LEU A 51 -2.47 -11.63 20.52
N LEU A 52 -2.31 -10.78 21.53
CA LEU A 52 -3.42 -10.35 22.38
C LEU A 52 -3.87 -8.95 21.97
N LEU A 53 -5.18 -8.77 21.80
CA LEU A 53 -5.82 -7.48 21.60
C LEU A 53 -6.72 -7.20 22.79
N LYS A 54 -6.56 -6.04 23.42
CA LYS A 54 -7.37 -5.63 24.58
C LYS A 54 -7.93 -4.23 24.37
N SER A 55 -9.21 -4.05 24.64
CA SER A 55 -9.81 -2.72 24.69
C SER A 55 -9.67 -2.13 26.08
N VAL A 56 -9.07 -0.94 26.17
CA VAL A 56 -8.84 -0.21 27.41
C VAL A 56 -9.75 1.02 27.39
N GLY A 57 -11.02 0.85 27.77
CA GLY A 57 -11.96 1.96 27.61
C GLY A 57 -13.27 1.89 28.38
N SER A 58 -13.62 0.76 28.98
CA SER A 58 -14.79 0.68 29.85
C SER A 58 -14.45 -0.05 31.14
N LEU A 59 -14.86 0.54 32.26
CA LEU A 59 -14.66 -0.03 33.60
C LEU A 59 -15.40 -1.36 33.79
N ASP A 60 -16.43 -1.62 32.96
CA ASP A 60 -17.36 -2.74 33.11
C ASP A 60 -17.35 -3.76 31.95
N ALA A 61 -16.59 -3.51 30.87
CA ALA A 61 -16.43 -4.47 29.76
C ALA A 61 -14.99 -4.47 29.22
N CYS A 62 -14.28 -5.57 29.50
CA CYS A 62 -13.00 -5.88 28.88
C CYS A 62 -13.26 -6.77 27.68
N PHE A 63 -13.26 -6.19 26.48
CA PHE A 63 -13.15 -6.98 25.26
C PHE A 63 -11.69 -7.41 25.14
N TYR A 64 -11.46 -8.71 24.99
CA TYR A 64 -10.14 -9.25 24.67
C TYR A 64 -10.26 -10.26 23.52
N ALA A 65 -9.23 -10.31 22.68
CA ALA A 65 -9.12 -11.30 21.63
C ALA A 65 -7.73 -11.93 21.65
N GLU A 66 -7.69 -13.23 21.41
CA GLU A 66 -6.47 -14.01 21.33
C GLU A 66 -6.35 -14.59 19.94
N ILE A 67 -5.33 -14.15 19.21
CA ILE A 67 -5.09 -14.59 17.83
C ILE A 67 -3.86 -15.47 17.83
N ARG A 68 -4.05 -16.75 17.51
CA ARG A 68 -2.95 -17.69 17.32
C ARG A 68 -1.98 -17.17 16.26
N THR A 69 -0.71 -17.09 16.63
CA THR A 69 0.35 -16.74 15.68
C THR A 69 0.79 -17.96 14.90
N ARG A 70 1.39 -17.70 13.74
CA ARG A 70 2.07 -18.70 12.91
C ARG A 70 3.53 -18.30 12.79
N ILE A 71 4.41 -19.27 12.58
CA ILE A 71 5.76 -18.97 12.13
C ILE A 71 5.60 -18.26 10.79
N PRO A 72 6.11 -17.03 10.63
CA PRO A 72 6.05 -16.38 9.33
C PRO A 72 6.83 -17.25 8.35
N ASP A 73 6.15 -17.74 7.31
CA ASP A 73 6.86 -18.22 6.13
C ASP A 73 7.78 -17.08 5.67
N THR A 74 9.03 -17.41 5.37
CA THR A 74 10.12 -16.49 5.02
C THR A 74 9.62 -15.19 4.40
N ILE A 75 9.84 -14.07 5.10
CA ILE A 75 9.53 -12.73 4.58
C ILE A 75 10.22 -12.56 3.24
N SER A 76 9.46 -12.14 2.23
CA SER A 76 9.89 -11.79 0.90
C SER A 76 11.09 -10.84 0.89
N GLY A 77 12.31 -11.40 0.99
CA GLY A 77 13.52 -10.76 0.50
C GLY A 77 13.51 -10.63 -1.04
N ASP A 78 12.55 -11.28 -1.69
CA ASP A 78 12.53 -11.51 -3.14
C ASP A 78 11.92 -10.38 -3.97
N TYR A 79 11.40 -9.32 -3.34
CA TYR A 79 10.95 -8.11 -4.03
C TYR A 79 11.88 -6.93 -3.73
N ASN A 80 13.18 -7.12 -3.96
CA ASN A 80 14.13 -6.03 -3.93
C ASN A 80 13.85 -5.07 -5.10
N PHE A 81 13.06 -4.02 -4.85
CA PHE A 81 12.81 -2.98 -5.84
C PHE A 81 14.11 -2.23 -6.13
N GLN A 82 14.71 -2.55 -7.27
CA GLN A 82 15.89 -1.87 -7.77
C GLN A 82 15.46 -0.78 -8.75
N HIS A 83 16.01 0.42 -8.61
CA HIS A 83 15.77 1.49 -9.58
C HIS A 83 16.23 1.07 -10.98
N ALA A 84 15.47 1.50 -11.99
CA ALA A 84 15.77 1.22 -13.39
C ALA A 84 16.87 2.17 -13.92
N GLY A 85 18.11 2.02 -13.43
CA GLY A 85 19.22 2.90 -13.78
C GLY A 85 19.40 4.07 -12.79
N ASN A 86 20.13 5.10 -13.20
CA ASN A 86 20.44 6.27 -12.35
C ASN A 86 19.25 7.22 -12.22
N THR A 87 18.44 7.37 -13.26
CA THR A 87 17.23 8.20 -13.23
C THR A 87 16.05 7.34 -12.77
N PRO A 88 15.33 7.73 -11.70
CA PRO A 88 14.15 6.99 -11.29
C PRO A 88 13.03 7.20 -12.31
N VAL A 89 12.37 6.10 -12.66
CA VAL A 89 11.21 6.14 -13.55
C VAL A 89 9.96 6.13 -12.68
N SER A 90 9.29 7.27 -12.55
CA SER A 90 8.13 7.41 -11.69
C SER A 90 7.21 8.57 -12.07
N PHE A 91 5.96 8.47 -11.67
CA PHE A 91 5.02 9.58 -11.70
C PHE A 91 4.18 9.58 -10.43
N THR A 92 3.60 10.73 -10.09
CA THR A 92 2.65 10.89 -8.98
C THR A 92 1.36 11.43 -9.53
N VAL A 93 0.27 10.73 -9.27
CA VAL A 93 -1.07 11.08 -9.73
C VAL A 93 -2.03 11.12 -8.54
N LYS A 94 -3.12 11.88 -8.61
CA LYS A 94 -4.22 11.78 -7.65
C LYS A 94 -4.68 10.33 -7.50
N SER A 95 -4.82 9.86 -6.26
CA SER A 95 -5.21 8.48 -5.94
C SER A 95 -6.55 8.09 -6.54
N ALA A 96 -7.52 9.01 -6.57
CA ALA A 96 -8.82 8.77 -7.20
C ALA A 96 -8.69 8.58 -8.72
N VAL A 97 -7.85 9.38 -9.38
CA VAL A 97 -7.61 9.30 -10.83
C VAL A 97 -6.90 7.99 -11.20
N LEU A 98 -5.93 7.54 -10.38
CA LEU A 98 -5.30 6.24 -10.59
C LEU A 98 -6.31 5.10 -10.48
N LYS A 99 -7.21 5.16 -9.49
CA LYS A 99 -8.25 4.16 -9.32
C LYS A 99 -9.19 4.14 -10.51
N GLU A 100 -9.74 5.29 -10.88
CA GLU A 100 -10.64 5.46 -12.03
C GLU A 100 -10.01 4.94 -13.32
N ALA A 101 -8.76 5.34 -13.62
CA ALA A 101 -8.06 4.88 -14.82
C ALA A 101 -7.84 3.36 -14.86
N ILE A 102 -7.69 2.70 -13.70
CA ILE A 102 -7.58 1.24 -13.64
C ILE A 102 -8.96 0.59 -13.78
N ASP A 103 -9.98 1.10 -13.08
CA ASP A 103 -11.35 0.60 -13.11
C ASP A 103 -11.96 0.70 -14.52
N ASP A 104 -11.74 1.82 -15.22
CA ASP A 104 -12.25 2.05 -16.59
C ASP A 104 -11.65 1.08 -17.61
N LEU A 105 -10.49 0.51 -17.31
CA LEU A 105 -9.80 -0.49 -18.13
C LEU A 105 -10.13 -1.93 -17.73
N GLU A 106 -11.20 -2.15 -16.94
CA GLU A 106 -11.64 -3.47 -16.52
C GLU A 106 -12.11 -4.32 -17.70
N TRP A 107 -11.31 -5.34 -18.04
CA TRP A 107 -11.73 -6.43 -18.91
C TRP A 107 -11.37 -7.79 -18.28
N PRO A 108 -12.26 -8.80 -18.31
CA PRO A 108 -11.98 -10.12 -17.76
C PRO A 108 -10.72 -10.76 -18.39
N GLY A 109 -9.75 -11.13 -17.55
CA GLY A 109 -8.51 -11.78 -17.99
C GLY A 109 -7.52 -10.86 -18.73
N SER A 110 -7.77 -9.55 -18.78
CA SER A 110 -6.95 -8.60 -19.52
C SER A 110 -5.72 -8.10 -18.76
N SER A 111 -4.89 -7.37 -19.51
CA SER A 111 -3.73 -6.66 -19.02
C SER A 111 -3.82 -5.19 -19.40
N ILE A 112 -3.29 -4.36 -18.52
CA ILE A 112 -3.12 -2.93 -18.76
C ILE A 112 -1.66 -2.68 -19.08
N GLN A 113 -1.41 -2.08 -20.23
CA GLN A 113 -0.14 -1.51 -20.61
C GLN A 113 -0.01 -0.12 -19.99
N ILE A 114 1.10 0.12 -19.30
CA ILE A 114 1.48 1.44 -18.78
C ILE A 114 2.69 1.92 -19.58
N LEU A 115 2.52 3.03 -20.28
CA LEU A 115 3.56 3.69 -21.09
C LEU A 115 3.92 5.03 -20.45
N LEU A 116 5.22 5.27 -20.26
CA LEU A 116 5.74 6.60 -19.89
C LEU A 116 6.53 7.13 -21.08
N GLN A 117 6.15 8.30 -21.58
CA GLN A 117 6.83 9.03 -22.65
C GLN A 117 7.51 10.26 -22.05
N PRO A 118 8.82 10.49 -22.24
CA PRO A 118 9.51 11.66 -21.67
C PRO A 118 9.30 12.95 -22.48
N ASP A 119 9.06 12.84 -23.80
CA ASP A 119 8.90 13.97 -24.70
C ASP A 119 7.81 13.72 -25.77
N PRO A 120 6.67 14.45 -25.75
CA PRO A 120 6.23 15.26 -24.63
C PRO A 120 5.98 14.38 -23.38
N PRO A 121 6.16 14.89 -22.16
CA PRO A 121 5.99 14.09 -20.94
C PRO A 121 4.53 13.65 -20.76
N SER A 122 4.27 12.34 -20.86
CA SER A 122 2.94 11.77 -20.67
C SER A 122 2.97 10.37 -20.04
N VAL A 123 1.86 10.01 -19.42
CA VAL A 123 1.57 8.66 -18.91
C VAL A 123 0.33 8.15 -19.63
N THR A 124 0.43 6.98 -20.22
CA THR A 124 -0.68 6.33 -20.92
C THR A 124 -0.99 5.00 -20.28
N PHE A 125 -2.28 4.77 -20.00
CA PHE A 125 -2.83 3.48 -19.62
C PHE A 125 -3.64 2.94 -20.79
N ARG A 126 -3.35 1.72 -21.23
CA ARG A 126 -4.05 1.08 -22.34
C ARG A 126 -4.50 -0.31 -21.95
N GLY A 127 -5.79 -0.58 -22.07
CA GLY A 127 -6.35 -1.92 -21.85
C GLY A 127 -6.50 -2.64 -23.17
N GLU A 128 -5.97 -3.86 -23.26
CA GLU A 128 -6.16 -4.73 -24.43
C GLU A 128 -7.12 -5.87 -24.07
N GLY A 129 -8.23 -5.96 -24.83
CA GLY A 129 -9.30 -6.94 -24.63
C GLY A 129 -10.21 -7.01 -25.85
N HIS A 130 -11.53 -6.90 -25.66
CA HIS A 130 -12.50 -6.85 -26.77
C HIS A 130 -12.58 -5.49 -27.48
N GLY A 131 -11.78 -4.52 -27.06
CA GLY A 131 -11.62 -3.20 -27.67
C GLY A 131 -10.26 -2.59 -27.28
N ASP A 132 -9.99 -1.40 -27.80
CA ASP A 132 -8.80 -0.60 -27.47
C ASP A 132 -9.25 0.65 -26.71
N LEU A 133 -9.08 0.64 -25.38
CA LEU A 133 -9.33 1.82 -24.55
C LEU A 133 -7.99 2.33 -24.06
N GLN A 134 -7.75 3.62 -24.31
CA GLN A 134 -6.53 4.31 -23.95
C GLN A 134 -6.87 5.58 -23.17
N ILE A 135 -6.22 5.75 -22.03
CA ILE A 135 -6.30 6.94 -21.18
C ILE A 135 -4.92 7.57 -21.15
N GLU A 136 -4.80 8.82 -21.57
CA GLU A 136 -3.53 9.54 -21.63
C GLU A 136 -3.56 10.79 -20.76
N PHE A 137 -2.54 10.93 -19.90
CA PHE A 137 -2.31 12.09 -19.05
C PHE A 137 -1.07 12.83 -19.54
N PHE A 138 -1.26 14.02 -20.08
CA PHE A 138 -0.15 14.91 -20.48
C PHE A 138 0.30 15.73 -19.29
N TYR A 139 1.57 15.66 -18.91
CA TYR A 139 2.07 16.28 -17.67
C TYR A 139 1.77 17.79 -17.60
N TYR A 140 2.07 18.54 -18.66
CA TYR A 140 1.85 19.99 -18.66
C TYR A 140 0.38 20.40 -18.80
N ALA A 141 -0.49 19.53 -19.33
CA ALA A 141 -1.91 19.84 -19.49
C ALA A 141 -2.76 19.37 -18.30
N ASN A 142 -2.29 18.37 -17.55
CA ASN A 142 -3.02 17.72 -16.46
C ASN A 142 -2.27 17.81 -15.13
N ILE A 143 -1.57 18.91 -14.86
CA ILE A 143 -0.76 19.10 -13.62
C ILE A 143 -1.58 18.93 -12.32
N ASP A 144 -2.89 19.15 -12.39
CA ASP A 144 -3.80 18.97 -11.27
C ASP A 144 -4.12 17.48 -10.99
N LEU A 145 -3.95 16.61 -11.98
CA LEU A 145 -4.11 15.17 -11.88
C LEU A 145 -2.75 14.47 -11.72
N LEU A 146 -1.80 14.78 -12.61
CA LEU A 146 -0.43 14.28 -12.69
C LEU A 146 0.54 15.26 -12.00
N ILE A 147 0.64 15.12 -10.68
CA ILE A 147 1.35 16.00 -9.75
C ILE A 147 2.86 16.04 -10.02
N ALA A 148 3.46 14.91 -10.39
CA ALA A 148 4.89 14.81 -10.67
C ALA A 148 5.16 13.78 -11.75
N PHE A 149 6.17 14.03 -12.57
CA PHE A 149 6.62 13.11 -13.61
C PHE A 149 8.15 13.09 -13.67
N GLN A 150 8.73 11.90 -13.70
CA GLN A 150 10.16 11.69 -13.83
C GLN A 150 10.42 10.47 -14.70
N CYS A 151 10.88 10.72 -15.92
CA CYS A 151 11.24 9.70 -16.88
C CYS A 151 12.18 10.33 -17.91
N ASP A 152 13.29 9.67 -18.25
CA ASP A 152 14.27 10.14 -19.24
C ASP A 152 14.24 9.33 -20.54
N ARG A 153 13.47 8.23 -20.58
CA ARG A 153 13.38 7.33 -21.71
C ARG A 153 11.96 6.77 -21.85
N ARG A 154 11.53 6.50 -23.07
CA ARG A 154 10.26 5.83 -23.30
C ARG A 154 10.29 4.42 -22.72
N ILE A 155 9.34 4.08 -21.86
CA ILE A 155 9.19 2.71 -21.31
C ILE A 155 7.74 2.26 -21.39
N SER A 156 7.54 0.96 -21.58
CA SER A 156 6.22 0.34 -21.66
C SER A 156 6.26 -1.04 -21.01
N TYR A 157 5.36 -1.30 -20.07
CA TYR A 157 5.20 -2.61 -19.43
C TYR A 157 3.72 -2.97 -19.32
N ARG A 158 3.43 -4.27 -19.37
CA ARG A 158 2.08 -4.82 -19.20
C ARG A 158 1.93 -5.45 -17.83
N TYR A 159 0.77 -5.28 -17.22
CA TYR A 159 0.45 -5.88 -15.93
C TYR A 159 -0.96 -6.45 -15.97
N LYS A 160 -1.16 -7.63 -15.37
CA LYS A 160 -2.51 -8.23 -15.26
C LYS A 160 -3.44 -7.30 -14.50
N TYR A 161 -4.60 -7.03 -15.08
CA TYR A 161 -5.63 -6.15 -14.51
C TYR A 161 -5.91 -6.50 -13.03
N LYS A 162 -6.12 -7.78 -12.73
CA LYS A 162 -6.44 -8.24 -11.36
C LYS A 162 -5.41 -7.82 -10.30
N PHE A 163 -4.13 -7.73 -10.65
CA PHE A 163 -3.08 -7.34 -9.71
C PHE A 163 -2.97 -5.82 -9.59
N LEU A 164 -3.18 -5.07 -10.67
CA LEU A 164 -3.29 -3.61 -10.62
C LEU A 164 -4.52 -3.17 -9.83
N HIS A 165 -5.68 -3.74 -10.12
CA HIS A 165 -6.92 -3.46 -9.42
C HIS A 165 -6.80 -3.76 -7.91
N ALA A 166 -6.06 -4.80 -7.51
CA ALA A 166 -5.79 -5.08 -6.08
C ALA A 166 -5.01 -3.95 -5.37
N THR A 167 -4.24 -3.14 -6.10
CA THR A 167 -3.52 -1.99 -5.52
C THR A 167 -4.44 -0.83 -5.19
N THR A 168 -5.58 -0.70 -5.88
CA THR A 168 -6.52 0.41 -5.71
C THR A 168 -7.84 0.03 -5.03
N SER A 169 -8.22 -1.24 -5.03
CA SER A 169 -9.52 -1.72 -4.50
C SER A 169 -9.61 -1.73 -2.98
N ASN A 170 -8.49 -1.97 -2.29
CA ASN A 170 -8.44 -2.03 -0.81
C ASN A 170 -7.99 -0.70 -0.18
N ILE A 171 -7.94 0.38 -0.95
CA ILE A 171 -7.62 1.70 -0.45
C ILE A 171 -8.83 2.23 0.34
N THR A 172 -8.62 2.56 1.61
CA THR A 172 -9.66 3.15 2.47
C THR A 172 -10.25 4.41 1.82
N THR A 173 -11.57 4.59 1.90
CA THR A 173 -12.28 5.76 1.32
C THR A 173 -11.67 7.09 1.75
N SER A 174 -11.05 7.18 2.93
CA SER A 174 -10.31 8.36 3.40
C SER A 174 -9.16 8.76 2.48
N VAL A 175 -8.42 7.81 1.92
CA VAL A 175 -7.30 8.06 0.99
C VAL A 175 -7.80 8.59 -0.34
N LEU A 176 -8.93 8.06 -0.82
CA LEU A 176 -9.57 8.55 -2.05
C LEU A 176 -10.17 9.95 -1.84
N LYS A 177 -10.76 10.22 -0.66
CA LYS A 177 -11.31 11.54 -0.30
C LYS A 177 -10.23 12.60 -0.11
N GLU A 178 -9.16 12.27 0.61
CA GLU A 178 -8.05 13.21 0.83
C GLU A 178 -7.18 13.38 -0.40
N ASN A 179 -7.14 12.36 -1.25
CA ASN A 179 -6.54 12.39 -2.59
C ASN A 179 -5.10 12.95 -2.62
N ARG A 180 -4.31 12.66 -1.58
CA ARG A 180 -2.95 13.23 -1.38
C ARG A 180 -1.92 12.77 -2.40
N GLY A 181 -2.29 11.84 -3.27
CA GLY A 181 -1.47 11.33 -4.36
C GLY A 181 -1.00 9.90 -4.14
N SER A 182 -0.84 9.20 -5.25
CA SER A 182 -0.26 7.87 -5.37
C SER A 182 0.98 7.97 -6.24
N LYS A 183 2.13 7.56 -5.70
CA LYS A 183 3.38 7.52 -6.45
C LYS A 183 3.53 6.15 -7.10
N VAL A 184 3.65 6.13 -8.42
CA VAL A 184 3.89 4.93 -9.22
C VAL A 184 5.35 4.98 -9.69
N SER A 185 6.11 3.92 -9.42
CA SER A 185 7.52 3.81 -9.81
C SER A 185 7.76 2.49 -10.53
N ILE A 186 8.54 2.52 -11.60
CA ILE A 186 8.89 1.33 -12.39
C ILE A 186 10.38 1.05 -12.20
N GLY A 187 10.67 -0.09 -11.58
CA GLY A 187 12.01 -0.56 -11.29
C GLY A 187 12.60 -1.42 -12.40
N ARG A 188 13.75 -2.04 -12.10
CA ARG A 188 14.41 -2.98 -12.99
C ARG A 188 13.48 -4.14 -13.37
N GLY A 189 13.53 -4.53 -14.63
CA GLY A 189 12.70 -5.64 -15.14
C GLY A 189 11.21 -5.34 -15.12
N GLY A 190 10.79 -4.07 -15.09
CA GLY A 190 9.39 -3.67 -15.12
C GLY A 190 8.64 -3.86 -13.79
N MET A 191 9.34 -4.17 -12.68
CA MET A 191 8.70 -4.25 -11.36
C MET A 191 7.99 -2.93 -11.02
N LEU A 192 6.68 -2.97 -10.86
CA LEU A 192 5.88 -1.81 -10.50
C LEU A 192 5.82 -1.68 -8.99
N LYS A 193 6.05 -0.48 -8.48
CA LYS A 193 5.81 -0.10 -7.09
C LYS A 193 4.76 1.01 -7.06
N ILE A 194 3.65 0.78 -6.38
CA ILE A 194 2.62 1.80 -6.15
C ILE A 194 2.59 2.13 -4.65
N GLN A 195 2.78 3.39 -4.32
CA GLN A 195 2.80 3.89 -2.95
C GLN A 195 1.65 4.88 -2.74
N HIS A 196 0.69 4.53 -1.89
CA HIS A 196 -0.43 5.39 -1.53
C HIS A 196 -0.14 6.12 -0.23
N LEU A 197 -0.30 7.45 -0.24
CA LEU A 197 -0.19 8.26 0.96
C LEU A 197 -1.50 8.22 1.74
N VAL A 198 -1.43 7.81 3.00
CA VAL A 198 -2.58 7.64 3.90
C VAL A 198 -2.44 8.56 5.10
N SER A 199 -3.49 9.33 5.36
CA SER A 199 -3.59 10.12 6.59
C SER A 199 -4.30 9.30 7.64
N VAL A 200 -3.63 9.16 8.78
CA VAL A 200 -4.17 8.50 9.97
C VAL A 200 -4.62 9.62 10.89
N ALA A 201 -5.95 9.73 11.04
CA ALA A 201 -6.55 10.63 12.00
C ALA A 201 -5.97 10.34 13.39
N ARG A 202 -5.48 11.37 14.08
CA ARG A 202 -5.18 11.23 15.51
C ARG A 202 -6.51 11.26 16.24
N SER A 203 -6.76 10.28 17.10
CA SER A 203 -7.77 10.39 18.15
C SER A 203 -7.37 11.54 19.07
N GLY A 204 -7.82 12.75 18.73
CA GLY A 204 -7.90 13.87 19.65
C GLY A 204 -9.31 13.88 20.23
N MET A 205 -9.45 14.08 21.54
CA MET A 205 -10.72 14.25 22.24
C MET A 205 -11.72 15.04 21.40
N GLN A 206 -12.71 14.36 20.81
CA GLN A 206 -13.89 15.01 20.26
C GLN A 206 -14.79 15.44 21.40
N HIS A 207 -14.30 16.30 22.30
CA HIS A 207 -15.10 17.15 23.18
C HIS A 207 -14.21 18.30 23.64
N ALA A 208 -14.12 19.35 22.84
CA ALA A 208 -13.94 20.69 23.36
C ALA A 208 -14.88 21.59 22.57
N TYR A 209 -15.68 22.32 23.32
CA TYR A 209 -16.63 23.32 22.87
C TYR A 209 -16.15 24.10 21.65
N SER A 210 -17.09 24.38 20.76
CA SER A 210 -17.00 25.44 19.77
C SER A 210 -16.68 26.77 20.47
N ASP A 211 -15.41 27.12 20.62
CA ASP A 211 -14.91 28.49 20.41
C ASP A 211 -13.37 28.54 20.43
N ALA A 212 -12.82 29.48 19.66
CA ALA A 212 -11.41 29.90 19.61
C ALA A 212 -10.36 28.93 19.00
N GLY A 213 -10.04 29.15 17.72
CA GLY A 213 -8.65 29.19 17.22
C GLY A 213 -7.76 27.94 17.31
N GLY A 214 -8.33 26.76 17.52
CA GLY A 214 -7.57 25.51 17.70
C GLY A 214 -6.79 25.11 16.44
N LEU A 215 -5.46 25.21 16.50
CA LEU A 215 -4.53 24.68 15.51
C LEU A 215 -4.82 23.17 15.31
N HIS A 216 -5.43 22.80 14.18
CA HIS A 216 -5.63 21.38 13.82
C HIS A 216 -4.29 20.66 13.94
N GLN A 217 -4.16 19.73 14.89
CA GLN A 217 -2.96 18.90 14.98
C GLN A 217 -2.81 18.15 13.64
N PRO A 218 -1.63 18.17 13.00
CA PRO A 218 -1.45 17.53 11.71
C PRO A 218 -1.71 16.03 11.84
N SER A 219 -2.50 15.49 10.92
CA SER A 219 -2.71 14.05 10.82
C SER A 219 -1.38 13.34 10.58
N ARG A 220 -1.22 12.13 11.13
CA ARG A 220 0.00 11.35 10.91
C ARG A 220 -0.07 10.79 9.49
N ILE A 221 1.02 10.91 8.73
CA ILE A 221 1.10 10.34 7.39
C ILE A 221 1.71 8.94 7.50
N ALA A 222 1.03 7.96 6.92
CA ALA A 222 1.49 6.61 6.68
C ALA A 222 1.49 6.33 5.17
N TYR A 223 2.08 5.21 4.75
CA TYR A 223 2.04 4.78 3.37
C TYR A 223 1.75 3.28 3.28
N ILE A 224 1.06 2.89 2.20
CA ILE A 224 0.84 1.50 1.82
C ILE A 224 1.55 1.29 0.48
N GLU A 225 2.36 0.24 0.39
CA GLU A 225 3.13 -0.08 -0.80
C GLU A 225 2.65 -1.40 -1.41
N PHE A 226 2.43 -1.39 -2.72
CA PHE A 226 2.14 -2.55 -3.53
C PHE A 226 3.26 -2.78 -4.53
N PHE A 227 3.61 -4.05 -4.74
CA PHE A 227 4.58 -4.47 -5.75
C PHE A 227 3.89 -5.40 -6.74
N VAL A 228 3.99 -5.09 -8.04
CA VAL A 228 3.36 -5.85 -9.11
C VAL A 228 4.42 -6.22 -10.15
N LYS A 229 4.57 -7.52 -10.40
CA LYS A 229 5.41 -8.02 -11.49
C LYS A 229 4.73 -7.74 -12.84
N PRO A 230 5.49 -7.32 -13.88
CA PRO A 230 4.94 -7.24 -15.22
C PRO A 230 4.61 -8.64 -15.74
N GLU A 231 3.82 -8.69 -16.79
CA GLU A 231 3.72 -9.91 -17.59
C GLU A 231 5.04 -10.18 -18.30
N GLU A 232 5.40 -11.45 -18.37
CA GLU A 232 6.47 -11.91 -19.25
C GLU A 232 5.86 -12.01 -20.65
N ASP A 233 6.48 -11.36 -21.64
CA ASP A 233 6.11 -11.58 -23.03
C ASP A 233 6.47 -13.04 -23.36
N GLU A 234 5.47 -13.87 -23.71
CA GLU A 234 5.76 -15.18 -24.31
C GLU A 234 6.57 -14.92 -25.58
N SER A 235 7.88 -15.16 -25.54
CA SER A 235 8.72 -15.18 -26.73
C SER A 235 8.12 -16.19 -27.73
N PRO A 236 8.17 -15.89 -29.04
CA PRO A 236 7.47 -16.68 -30.05
C PRO A 236 7.94 -18.13 -29.99
N ILE A 237 6.99 -19.05 -30.12
CA ILE A 237 7.26 -20.44 -30.50
C ILE A 237 8.12 -20.35 -31.76
N ASN A 238 9.39 -20.68 -31.61
CA ASN A 238 10.35 -20.73 -32.69
C ASN A 238 10.05 -22.02 -33.45
N ASP A 239 9.08 -21.97 -34.37
CA ASP A 239 8.83 -23.05 -35.31
C ASP A 239 10.11 -23.23 -36.15
N SER A 240 10.82 -24.33 -35.88
CA SER A 240 11.91 -24.85 -36.71
C SER A 240 11.36 -25.93 -37.62
#